data_AF-A0A506XXF4-F1
#
_entry.id   AF-A0A506XXF4-F1
#
_cell.length_a   1.000
_cell.length_b   1.000
_cell.length_c   1.000
_cell.angle_alpha   90.00
_cell.angle_beta   90.00
_cell.angle_gamma   90.00
#
_symmetry.space_group_name_H-M   'P 1'
#
loop_
_entity.id
_entity.type
_entity.pdbx_description
1 polymer ?
#
loop_
_entity_poly.entity_id
_entity_poly.type
_entity_poly.pdbx_seq_one_letter_code
_entity_poly.pdbx_strand_id
1 'polypeptide(L)'
;MTAVDAAPGRDVPGDDVRELAGAAGIPGRVSIAERALRAVFAAVAAEHLGVRPRDVKATVADERGRLAVAVTAPARRSESGSLAESGAAARDAVRVDGGRIAGVEVSSVSVRIIGVAAADRSTARRSTGQGRRAR
;
A
#
# COMPACT_ATOMS: atom_id res chain seq x y z
N MET A 1 -0.14 53.42 -30.18
CA MET A 1 0.53 52.14 -30.46
C MET A 1 1.33 51.80 -29.20
N THR A 2 0.66 51.16 -28.25
CA THR A 2 1.06 51.05 -26.83
C THR A 2 1.60 49.66 -26.55
N ALA A 3 2.78 49.60 -25.96
CA ALA A 3 3.47 48.37 -25.57
C ALA A 3 2.67 47.64 -24.47
N VAL A 4 2.35 46.37 -24.74
CA VAL A 4 1.66 45.47 -23.82
C VAL A 4 2.70 44.75 -22.98
N ASP A 5 2.57 44.99 -21.68
CA ASP A 5 3.17 44.29 -20.55
C ASP A 5 2.89 42.76 -20.62
N ALA A 6 3.93 41.95 -20.51
CA ALA A 6 3.83 40.50 -20.39
C ALA A 6 4.98 39.98 -19.52
N ALA A 7 4.75 39.96 -18.20
CA ALA A 7 5.60 39.26 -17.25
C ALA A 7 5.46 37.73 -17.40
N PRO A 8 6.56 36.95 -17.42
CA PRO A 8 6.51 35.49 -17.36
C PRO A 8 6.34 35.03 -15.91
N GLY A 9 5.15 34.50 -15.60
CA GLY A 9 4.81 33.99 -14.28
C GLY A 9 4.98 32.46 -14.16
N ARG A 10 6.00 32.08 -13.39
CA ARG A 10 6.16 30.83 -12.63
C ARG A 10 6.70 29.59 -13.36
N ASP A 11 8.03 29.57 -13.45
CA ASP A 11 8.81 28.37 -13.10
C ASP A 11 8.34 27.85 -11.74
N VAL A 12 8.03 26.55 -11.67
CA VAL A 12 7.81 25.83 -10.41
C VAL A 12 9.19 25.28 -10.02
N PRO A 13 9.93 25.90 -9.09
CA PRO A 13 11.15 25.29 -8.57
C PRO A 13 10.78 23.96 -7.92
N GLY A 14 11.50 22.91 -8.30
CA GLY A 14 11.36 21.59 -7.72
C GLY A 14 11.52 21.68 -6.20
N ASP A 15 10.48 21.29 -5.49
CA ASP A 15 10.52 21.05 -4.05
C ASP A 15 11.60 20.00 -3.78
N ASP A 16 12.79 20.48 -3.43
CA ASP A 16 13.50 20.12 -2.21
C ASP A 16 13.02 18.80 -1.61
N VAL A 17 13.51 17.67 -2.14
CA VAL A 17 13.64 16.45 -1.35
C VAL A 17 14.60 16.76 -0.22
N ARG A 18 14.04 17.34 0.85
CA ARG A 18 14.75 17.62 2.09
C ARG A 18 15.31 16.31 2.60
N GLU A 19 16.62 16.22 2.48
CA GLU A 19 17.50 15.53 3.39
C GLU A 19 17.00 15.76 4.83
N LEU A 20 16.23 14.82 5.35
CA LEU A 20 15.99 14.73 6.79
C LEU A 20 17.25 14.12 7.41
N ALA A 21 18.32 14.91 7.41
CA ALA A 21 19.37 14.77 8.38
C ALA A 21 18.68 14.77 9.76
N GLY A 22 18.83 13.66 10.48
CA GLY A 22 18.15 13.41 11.74
C GLY A 22 18.19 14.64 12.64
N ALA A 23 17.03 15.26 12.83
CA ALA A 23 16.86 16.34 13.78
C ALA A 23 17.26 15.83 15.16
N ALA A 24 18.42 16.30 15.63
CA ALA A 24 18.97 16.20 16.98
C ALA A 24 18.70 14.86 17.70
N GLY A 25 19.73 14.01 17.75
CA GLY A 25 19.75 12.72 18.43
C GLY A 25 19.38 12.76 19.92
N ILE A 26 18.09 12.81 20.21
CA ILE A 26 17.53 12.24 21.42
C ILE A 26 17.41 10.75 21.14
N PRO A 27 18.16 9.86 21.83
CA PRO A 27 17.99 8.42 21.66
C PRO A 27 16.60 8.03 22.18
N GLY A 28 15.62 8.07 21.29
CA GLY A 28 14.27 7.61 21.52
C GLY A 28 14.15 6.14 21.14
N ARG A 29 13.70 5.30 22.07
CA ARG A 29 13.27 3.94 21.73
C ARG A 29 11.79 3.99 21.35
N VAL A 30 11.50 3.82 20.06
CA VAL A 30 10.14 3.61 19.58
C VAL A 30 9.85 2.10 19.57
N SER A 31 8.78 1.69 20.23
CA SER A 31 8.30 0.30 20.17
C SER A 31 7.02 0.26 19.35
N ILE A 32 7.04 -0.52 18.27
CA ILE A 32 5.87 -0.77 17.44
C ILE A 32 5.28 -2.10 17.88
N ALA A 33 4.00 -2.07 18.28
CA ALA A 33 3.31 -3.29 18.68
C ALA A 33 3.21 -4.26 17.49
N GLU A 34 3.43 -5.54 17.74
CA GLU A 34 3.39 -6.58 16.69
C GLU A 34 2.08 -6.56 15.88
N ARG A 35 0.95 -6.33 16.57
CA ARG A 35 -0.36 -6.20 15.92
C ARG A 35 -0.42 -5.08 14.88
N ALA A 36 0.32 -3.99 15.08
CA ALA A 36 0.37 -2.87 14.15
C ALA A 36 1.17 -3.25 12.89
N LEU A 37 2.31 -3.93 13.07
CA LEU A 37 3.10 -4.48 11.96
C LEU A 37 2.27 -5.45 11.11
N ARG A 38 1.59 -6.40 11.77
CA ARG A 38 0.69 -7.35 11.09
C ARG A 38 -0.41 -6.62 10.29
N ALA A 39 -1.00 -5.57 10.84
CA ALA A 39 -2.03 -4.79 10.16
C ALA A 39 -1.49 -4.05 8.91
N VAL A 40 -0.29 -3.46 9.01
CA VAL A 40 0.38 -2.81 7.87
C VAL A 40 0.66 -3.81 6.76
N PHE A 41 1.31 -4.94 7.08
CA PHE A 41 1.64 -5.95 6.06
C PHE A 41 0.40 -6.59 5.45
N ALA A 42 -0.66 -6.80 6.23
CA ALA A 42 -1.93 -7.29 5.72
C ALA A 42 -2.59 -6.29 4.76
N ALA A 43 -2.54 -4.99 5.05
CA ALA A 43 -3.08 -3.94 4.19
C ALA A 43 -2.33 -3.86 2.85
N VAL A 44 -0.99 -3.80 2.89
CA VAL A 44 -0.15 -3.76 1.68
C VAL A 44 -0.39 -5.01 0.82
N ALA A 45 -0.40 -6.21 1.43
CA ALA A 45 -0.67 -7.42 0.67
C ALA A 45 -2.09 -7.45 0.06
N ALA A 46 -3.10 -6.95 0.78
CA ALA A 46 -4.48 -6.94 0.32
C ALA A 46 -4.67 -6.07 -0.94
N GLU A 47 -3.99 -4.93 -1.02
CA GLU A 47 -4.02 -4.04 -2.18
C GLU A 47 -3.53 -4.77 -3.44
N HIS A 48 -2.39 -5.46 -3.35
CA HIS A 48 -1.80 -6.18 -4.47
C HIS A 48 -2.53 -7.48 -4.83
N LEU A 49 -3.20 -8.11 -3.87
CA LEU A 49 -4.02 -9.30 -4.10
C LEU A 49 -5.47 -8.96 -4.50
N GLY A 50 -5.85 -7.69 -4.47
CA GLY A 50 -7.20 -7.22 -4.83
C GLY A 50 -8.29 -7.72 -3.87
N VAL A 51 -7.95 -7.97 -2.61
CA VAL A 51 -8.88 -8.47 -1.56
C VAL A 51 -9.00 -7.45 -0.43
N ARG A 52 -9.89 -7.70 0.54
CA ARG A 52 -10.01 -6.80 1.69
C ARG A 52 -8.93 -7.15 2.73
N PRO A 53 -8.38 -6.16 3.47
CA PRO A 53 -7.39 -6.43 4.51
C PRO A 53 -7.84 -7.45 5.58
N ARG A 54 -9.15 -7.49 5.88
CA ARG A 54 -9.73 -8.46 6.82
C ARG A 54 -9.68 -9.93 6.33
N ASP A 55 -9.52 -10.12 5.02
CA ASP A 55 -9.42 -11.45 4.40
C ASP A 55 -7.95 -11.92 4.33
N VAL A 56 -7.01 -11.08 4.78
CA VAL A 56 -5.57 -11.35 4.79
C VAL A 56 -5.09 -11.62 6.21
N LYS A 57 -4.39 -12.73 6.39
CA LYS A 57 -3.68 -13.06 7.63
C LYS A 57 -2.19 -12.84 7.45
N ALA A 58 -1.62 -11.91 8.22
CA ALA A 58 -0.18 -11.69 8.30
C ALA A 58 0.38 -12.13 9.65
N THR A 59 1.52 -12.81 9.63
CA THR A 59 2.32 -13.12 10.82
C THR A 59 3.72 -12.56 10.62
N VAL A 60 4.32 -12.10 11.72
CA VAL A 60 5.67 -11.53 11.71
C VAL A 60 6.50 -12.29 12.75
N ALA A 61 7.78 -12.48 12.45
CA ALA A 61 8.75 -13.04 13.37
C ALA A 61 10.04 -12.22 13.29
N ASP A 62 10.73 -12.04 14.42
CA ASP A 62 12.07 -11.46 14.41
C ASP A 62 13.08 -12.50 13.92
N GLU A 63 13.95 -12.05 13.02
CA GLU A 63 15.05 -12.78 12.44
C GLU A 63 16.33 -11.93 12.53
N ARG A 64 16.90 -11.90 13.73
CA ARG A 64 18.16 -11.19 14.05
C ARG A 64 18.04 -9.67 13.82
N GLY A 65 16.95 -9.06 14.30
CA GLY A 65 16.71 -7.62 14.16
C GLY A 65 16.12 -7.20 12.80
N ARG A 66 15.73 -8.17 11.97
CA ARG A 66 14.94 -8.00 10.75
C ARG A 66 13.65 -8.79 10.87
N LEU A 67 12.65 -8.46 10.08
CA LEU A 67 11.38 -9.19 10.12
C LEU A 67 11.26 -10.23 9.02
N ALA A 68 10.89 -11.44 9.41
CA ALA A 68 10.32 -12.46 8.53
C ALA A 68 8.80 -12.30 8.52
N VAL A 69 8.22 -12.13 7.33
CA VAL A 69 6.77 -11.92 7.14
C VAL A 69 6.16 -13.10 6.39
N ALA A 70 5.07 -13.65 6.92
CA ALA A 70 4.26 -14.63 6.21
C ALA A 70 2.83 -14.13 6.04
N VAL A 71 2.35 -14.17 4.81
CA VAL A 71 1.03 -13.71 4.41
C VAL A 71 0.24 -14.88 3.87
N THR A 72 -0.98 -15.05 4.37
CA THR A 72 -1.95 -16.03 3.86
C THR A 72 -3.23 -15.30 3.49
N ALA A 73 -3.66 -15.43 2.24
CA ALA A 73 -4.82 -14.71 1.73
C ALA A 73 -5.44 -15.41 0.51
N PRO A 74 -6.73 -15.19 0.24
CA PRO A 74 -7.23 -15.38 -1.11
C PRO A 74 -6.67 -14.31 -2.05
N ALA A 75 -6.71 -14.55 -3.35
CA ALA A 75 -6.37 -13.56 -4.36
C ALA A 75 -7.56 -13.34 -5.28
N ARG A 76 -7.78 -12.11 -5.75
CA ARG A 76 -8.75 -11.85 -6.81
C ARG A 76 -8.11 -12.20 -8.15
N ARG A 77 -8.86 -12.84 -9.03
CA ARG A 77 -8.38 -13.08 -10.40
C ARG A 77 -8.21 -11.72 -11.08
N SER A 78 -6.97 -11.39 -11.45
CA SER A 78 -6.70 -10.25 -12.32
C SER A 78 -7.12 -10.59 -13.75
N GLU A 79 -7.65 -9.62 -14.48
CA GLU A 79 -7.95 -9.80 -15.92
C GLU A 79 -6.67 -9.83 -16.77
N SER A 80 -5.58 -9.27 -16.23
CA SER A 80 -4.34 -8.99 -16.96
C SER A 80 -3.12 -9.78 -16.46
N GLY A 81 -3.27 -10.67 -15.47
CA GLY A 81 -2.14 -11.42 -14.91
C GLY A 81 -2.51 -12.71 -14.20
N SER A 82 -1.50 -13.55 -13.97
CA SER A 82 -1.61 -14.83 -13.27
C SER A 82 -1.58 -14.68 -11.74
N LEU A 83 -2.08 -15.69 -11.01
CA LEU A 83 -1.99 -15.70 -9.54
C LEU A 83 -0.55 -15.68 -9.03
N ALA A 84 0.38 -16.27 -9.79
CA ALA A 84 1.79 -16.27 -9.45
C ALA A 84 2.38 -14.85 -9.52
N GLU A 85 2.03 -14.09 -10.55
CA GLU A 85 2.43 -12.69 -10.70
C GLU A 85 1.83 -11.81 -9.60
N SER A 86 0.55 -11.99 -9.26
CA SER A 86 -0.07 -11.28 -8.13
C SER A 86 0.62 -11.62 -6.80
N GLY A 87 0.98 -12.88 -6.59
CA GLY A 87 1.73 -13.32 -5.41
C GLY A 87 3.13 -12.72 -5.34
N ALA A 88 3.84 -12.64 -6.49
CA ALA A 88 5.16 -12.02 -6.59
C ALA A 88 5.08 -10.51 -6.32
N ALA A 89 4.13 -9.81 -6.95
CA ALA A 89 3.90 -8.39 -6.73
C ALA A 89 3.56 -8.09 -5.25
N ALA A 90 2.69 -8.90 -4.65
CA ALA A 90 2.36 -8.75 -3.23
C ALA A 90 3.57 -9.00 -2.32
N ARG A 91 4.43 -9.97 -2.66
CA ARG A 91 5.67 -10.25 -1.93
C ARG A 91 6.63 -9.05 -1.99
N ASP A 92 6.84 -8.50 -3.17
CA ASP A 92 7.75 -7.37 -3.38
C ASP A 92 7.24 -6.11 -2.71
N ALA A 93 5.94 -5.83 -2.82
CA ALA A 93 5.30 -4.70 -2.15
C ALA A 93 5.38 -4.81 -0.61
N VAL A 94 5.10 -5.98 -0.04
CA VAL A 94 5.25 -6.20 1.42
C VAL A 94 6.69 -5.95 1.87
N ARG A 95 7.68 -6.36 1.06
CA ARG A 95 9.09 -6.13 1.38
C ARG A 95 9.46 -4.66 1.30
N VAL A 96 9.10 -3.98 0.22
CA VAL A 96 9.50 -2.59 -0.07
C VAL A 96 8.62 -1.59 0.68
N ASP A 97 7.32 -1.57 0.37
CA ASP A 97 6.38 -0.61 0.96
C ASP A 97 6.06 -0.95 2.40
N GLY A 98 5.86 -2.24 2.72
CA GLY A 98 5.62 -2.66 4.10
C GLY A 98 6.78 -2.29 5.02
N GLY A 99 8.03 -2.56 4.60
CA GLY A 99 9.23 -2.17 5.35
C GLY A 99 9.38 -0.66 5.50
N ARG A 100 9.15 0.09 4.41
CA ARG A 100 9.21 1.56 4.41
C ARG A 100 8.18 2.19 5.34
N ILE A 101 6.92 1.74 5.29
CA ILE A 101 5.82 2.26 6.11
C ILE A 101 6.05 1.93 7.60
N ALA A 102 6.50 0.72 7.88
CA ALA A 102 6.74 0.27 9.25
C ALA A 102 8.07 0.77 9.84
N GLY A 103 8.98 1.31 9.01
CA GLY A 103 10.32 1.72 9.45
C GLY A 103 11.20 0.54 9.88
N VAL A 104 11.02 -0.63 9.25
CA VAL A 104 11.71 -1.88 9.59
C VAL A 104 12.30 -2.54 8.35
N GLU A 105 13.42 -3.24 8.53
CA GLU A 105 13.97 -4.10 7.49
C GLU A 105 13.27 -5.46 7.46
N VAL A 106 12.87 -5.89 6.27
CA VAL A 106 12.23 -7.19 6.03
C VAL A 106 13.23 -8.14 5.38
N SER A 107 13.59 -9.22 6.08
CA SER A 107 14.55 -10.23 5.60
C SER A 107 13.92 -11.17 4.58
N SER A 108 12.71 -11.65 4.89
CA SER A 108 12.02 -12.65 4.11
C SER A 108 10.52 -12.39 4.08
N VAL A 109 9.91 -12.69 2.93
CA VAL A 109 8.46 -12.61 2.73
C VAL A 109 8.00 -13.89 2.07
N SER A 110 7.00 -14.54 2.65
CA SER A 110 6.30 -15.66 2.03
C SER A 110 4.82 -15.32 1.84
N VAL A 111 4.28 -15.60 0.66
CA VAL A 111 2.88 -15.35 0.32
C VAL A 111 2.24 -16.68 -0.06
N ARG A 112 1.21 -17.07 0.69
CA ARG A 112 0.43 -18.28 0.44
C ARG A 112 -0.97 -17.90 -0.02
N ILE A 113 -1.25 -18.16 -1.29
CA ILE A 113 -2.58 -17.98 -1.87
C ILE A 113 -3.40 -19.24 -1.59
N ILE A 114 -4.51 -19.09 -0.85
CA ILE A 114 -5.35 -20.23 -0.40
C ILE A 114 -6.66 -20.37 -1.19
N GLY A 115 -6.93 -19.47 -2.13
CA GLY A 115 -8.14 -19.52 -2.94
C GLY A 115 -8.28 -18.30 -3.85
N VAL A 116 -9.31 -18.33 -4.69
CA VAL A 116 -9.65 -17.21 -5.58
C VAL A 116 -10.93 -16.55 -5.10
N ALA A 117 -10.86 -15.26 -4.79
CA ALA A 117 -12.01 -14.48 -4.37
C ALA A 117 -12.86 -14.06 -5.58
N ALA A 118 -14.18 -14.23 -5.48
CA ALA A 118 -15.12 -13.70 -6.45
C ALA A 118 -15.17 -12.17 -6.35
N ALA A 119 -15.26 -11.49 -7.49
CA ALA A 119 -15.49 -10.05 -7.55
C ALA A 119 -16.74 -9.67 -6.75
N ASP A 120 -16.56 -8.84 -5.71
CA ASP A 120 -17.67 -8.33 -4.93
C ASP A 120 -18.54 -7.41 -5.80
N ARG A 121 -19.81 -7.78 -6.00
CA ARG A 121 -20.78 -7.08 -6.86
C ARG A 121 -21.35 -5.78 -6.23
N SER A 122 -20.88 -5.36 -5.05
CA SER A 122 -21.56 -4.29 -4.29
C SER A 122 -21.37 -2.85 -4.79
N THR A 123 -20.50 -2.57 -5.76
CA THR A 123 -20.32 -1.20 -6.30
C THR A 123 -21.20 -0.86 -7.52
N ALA A 124 -21.86 -1.83 -8.16
CA ALA A 124 -22.65 -1.57 -9.37
C ALA A 124 -24.06 -1.00 -9.12
N ARG A 125 -24.53 -0.91 -7.87
CA ARG A 125 -25.92 -0.49 -7.54
C ARG A 125 -26.11 0.99 -7.17
N ARG A 126 -25.09 1.84 -7.29
CA ARG A 126 -25.17 3.26 -6.87
C ARG A 126 -25.30 4.31 -7.98
N SER A 127 -25.41 3.95 -9.27
CA SER A 127 -25.50 4.94 -10.35
C SER A 127 -26.83 4.98 -11.14
N THR A 128 -27.82 4.13 -10.83
CA THR A 128 -29.11 4.13 -11.56
C THR A 128 -30.27 4.46 -10.62
N GLY A 129 -30.39 5.73 -10.23
CA GLY A 129 -31.47 6.16 -9.34
C GLY A 129 -31.52 7.66 -9.04
N GLN A 130 -31.07 8.54 -9.95
CA GLN A 130 -31.20 9.98 -9.73
C GLN A 130 -31.57 10.67 -11.05
N GLY A 131 -32.84 10.55 -11.43
CA GLY A 131 -33.36 11.14 -12.67
C GLY A 131 -34.87 11.02 -12.82
N ARG A 132 -35.64 11.21 -11.74
CA ARG A 132 -37.10 11.36 -11.85
C ARG A 132 -37.70 12.08 -10.64
N ARG A 133 -37.62 13.41 -10.64
CA ARG A 133 -38.60 14.34 -10.06
C ARG A 133 -38.57 15.60 -10.94
N ALA A 134 -39.54 15.71 -11.85
CA ALA A 134 -40.80 16.42 -11.65
C ALA A 134 -40.63 17.92 -11.92
N ARG A 135 -41.12 18.35 -13.09
CA ARG A 135 -41.93 19.55 -13.30
C ARG A 135 -42.84 19.29 -14.49
#